data_AF-A0A9C8LJK6-F1
#
_entry.id   AF-A0A9C8LJK6-F1
#
_cell.length_a   1.000
_cell.length_b   1.000
_cell.length_c   1.000
_cell.angle_alpha   90.00
_cell.angle_beta   90.00
_cell.angle_gamma   90.00
#
_symmetry.space_group_name_H-M   'P 1'
#
loop_
_entity.id
_entity.type
_entity.pdbx_description
1 polymer ?
#
loop_
_entity_poly.entity_id
_entity_poly.type
_entity_poly.pdbx_seq_one_letter_code
_entity_poly.pdbx_strand_id
1 'polypeptide(L)'
;MTSALSRLAAMAGILPQYCDLEGVTHETDPETARALLAAMGLAAGSEAEAAGTLAALKAREAARPLPAWLVLEAGSAPVLRPTCGGAWRLELEDGTCHEGRAKDTLSLPPLPPGLHDLIVGGHRMTLLSAPPRLPLPPRGWGVTVPLYGLRDAETGGLGDYADLCAVTAGIGALGAGFVGINPIHAGFPGDPQAISPYSPSSRRRFNVAHLACPGEARTPGGALVDYAPAIAGRLAGLRAAFAAICPDERAALVGFRAAEGADLDRFALHQALSDRFGPYWSDWPAAYRAPDAPAVSAFAAENPDAIAFHSWLQFRAERQLGDIRAAARDAGMAHGLYLDLAVGTHPAGAETWADPDLFARGAT
;
A
#
# COMPACT_ATOMS: atom_id res chain seq x y z
N MET A 1 31.79 12.33 25.72
CA MET A 1 31.95 12.42 24.25
C MET A 1 30.89 11.54 23.64
N THR A 2 30.05 12.06 22.74
CA THR A 2 29.03 11.26 22.04
C THR A 2 29.72 10.23 21.16
N SER A 3 29.39 8.95 21.34
CA SER A 3 30.01 7.85 20.59
C SER A 3 29.75 7.96 19.08
N ALA A 4 30.52 7.23 18.27
CA ALA A 4 30.21 7.12 16.84
C ALA A 4 28.86 6.43 16.62
N LEU A 5 28.54 5.43 17.45
CA LEU A 5 27.24 4.74 17.42
C LEU A 5 26.08 5.72 17.65
N SER A 6 26.09 6.53 18.70
CA SER A 6 25.00 7.47 18.99
C SER A 6 24.85 8.54 17.91
N ARG A 7 25.95 8.99 17.29
CA ARG A 7 25.90 9.94 16.16
C ARG A 7 25.34 9.31 14.89
N LEU A 8 25.67 8.05 14.62
CA LEU A 8 25.09 7.29 13.51
C LEU A 8 23.59 7.04 13.74
N ALA A 9 23.21 6.62 14.95
CA ALA A 9 21.82 6.40 15.34
C ALA A 9 20.98 7.67 15.16
N ALA A 10 21.46 8.81 15.65
CA ALA A 10 20.80 10.10 15.45
C ALA A 10 20.68 10.50 13.96
N MET A 11 21.74 10.27 13.17
CA MET A 11 21.69 10.50 11.71
C MET A 11 20.67 9.60 11.00
N ALA A 12 20.48 8.38 11.49
CA ALA A 12 19.49 7.43 10.97
C ALA A 12 18.06 7.70 11.48
N GLY A 13 17.86 8.69 12.36
CA GLY A 13 16.55 9.02 12.92
C GLY A 13 16.12 8.14 14.10
N ILE A 14 17.03 7.36 14.68
CA ILE A 14 16.77 6.62 15.92
C ILE A 14 16.81 7.62 17.08
N LEU A 15 15.68 7.75 17.78
CA LEU A 15 15.57 8.65 18.91
C LEU A 15 16.48 8.18 20.06
N PRO A 16 17.20 9.09 20.74
CA PRO A 16 18.04 8.70 21.87
C PRO A 16 17.22 8.29 23.10
N GLN A 17 16.00 8.81 23.24
CA GLN A 17 15.08 8.51 24.33
C GLN A 17 13.62 8.69 23.88
N TYR A 18 12.68 8.06 24.57
CA TYR A 18 11.25 8.28 24.38
C TYR A 18 10.52 8.33 25.73
N CYS A 19 9.32 8.92 25.74
CA CYS A 19 8.42 8.92 26.89
C CYS A 19 7.29 7.93 26.62
N ASP A 20 7.07 6.98 27.54
CA ASP A 20 6.00 6.00 27.40
C ASP A 20 4.62 6.56 27.78
N LEU A 21 3.59 5.71 27.71
CA LEU A 21 2.20 6.09 28.03
C LEU A 21 1.98 6.43 29.51
N GLU A 22 2.90 6.03 30.39
CA GLU A 22 2.86 6.31 31.83
C GLU A 22 3.66 7.57 32.19
N GLY A 23 4.31 8.20 31.21
CA GLY A 23 5.13 9.39 31.39
C GLY A 23 6.57 9.09 31.80
N VAL A 24 7.01 7.83 31.76
CA VAL A 24 8.37 7.43 32.09
C VAL A 24 9.27 7.62 30.88
N THR A 25 10.42 8.26 31.09
CA THR A 25 11.43 8.43 30.03
C THR A 25 12.36 7.23 30.00
N HIS A 26 12.50 6.62 28.82
CA HIS A 26 13.39 5.50 28.54
C HIS A 26 14.49 5.94 27.60
N GLU A 27 15.74 5.62 27.93
CA GLU A 27 16.90 5.79 27.06
C GLU A 27 16.98 4.62 26.08
N THR A 28 17.44 4.88 24.86
CA THR A 28 17.65 3.82 23.86
C THR A 28 18.96 3.12 24.12
N ASP A 29 18.88 1.83 24.47
CA ASP A 29 20.05 1.02 24.75
C ASP A 29 20.97 0.89 23.51
N PRO A 30 22.31 0.93 23.67
CA PRO A 30 23.24 0.73 22.56
C PRO A 30 23.01 -0.55 21.74
N GLU A 31 22.58 -1.65 22.35
CA GLU A 31 22.22 -2.88 21.67
C GLU A 31 21.00 -2.68 20.76
N THR A 32 19.96 -2.00 21.26
CA THR A 32 18.78 -1.62 20.47
C THR A 32 19.17 -0.74 19.29
N ALA A 33 20.01 0.27 19.52
CA ALA A 33 20.50 1.13 18.45
C ALA A 33 21.26 0.34 17.36
N ARG A 34 22.10 -0.63 17.73
CA ARG A 34 22.79 -1.50 16.77
C ARG A 34 21.82 -2.40 16.00
N ALA A 35 20.84 -2.98 16.68
CA ALA A 35 19.84 -3.85 16.04
C ALA A 35 19.01 -3.08 15.01
N LEU A 36 18.54 -1.87 15.35
CA LEU A 36 17.80 -1.00 14.42
C LEU A 36 18.67 -0.55 13.24
N LEU A 37 19.92 -0.14 13.49
CA LEU A 37 20.85 0.21 12.41
C LEU A 37 21.10 -0.98 11.47
N ALA A 38 21.29 -2.19 12.02
CA ALA A 38 21.45 -3.40 11.22
C ALA A 38 20.21 -3.70 10.39
N ALA A 39 18.99 -3.54 10.95
CA ALA A 39 17.73 -3.71 10.23
C ALA A 39 17.55 -2.69 9.09
N MET A 40 18.14 -1.49 9.22
CA MET A 40 18.22 -0.46 8.17
C MET A 40 19.35 -0.72 7.15
N GLY A 41 20.11 -1.81 7.28
CA GLY A 41 21.24 -2.14 6.42
C GLY A 41 22.51 -1.31 6.69
N LEU A 42 22.63 -0.71 7.89
CA LEU A 42 23.76 0.13 8.29
C LEU A 42 24.69 -0.64 9.24
N ALA A 43 25.96 -0.78 8.84
CA ALA A 43 26.97 -1.45 9.65
C ALA A 43 27.34 -0.63 10.90
N ALA A 44 27.18 -1.22 12.07
CA ALA A 44 27.40 -0.57 13.37
C ALA A 44 27.83 -1.55 14.49
N GLY A 45 28.47 -2.67 14.14
CA GLY A 45 28.90 -3.69 15.09
C GLY A 45 30.00 -3.22 16.05
N SER A 46 30.76 -2.18 15.67
CA SER A 46 31.75 -1.52 16.50
C SER A 46 31.75 0.00 16.32
N GLU A 47 32.44 0.73 17.22
CA GLU A 47 32.63 2.18 17.09
C GLU A 47 33.36 2.57 15.80
N ALA A 48 34.31 1.76 15.34
CA ALA A 48 35.04 1.99 14.10
C ALA A 48 34.13 1.81 12.87
N GLU A 49 33.31 0.76 12.85
CA GLU A 49 32.32 0.54 11.80
C GLU A 49 31.28 1.66 11.77
N ALA A 50 30.72 2.03 12.93
CA ALA A 50 29.75 3.11 13.02
C ALA A 50 30.33 4.45 12.53
N ALA A 51 31.60 4.74 12.86
CA ALA A 51 32.29 5.94 12.37
C ALA A 51 32.48 5.90 10.83
N GLY A 52 32.86 4.75 10.28
CA GLY A 52 33.00 4.53 8.84
C GLY A 52 31.68 4.72 8.09
N THR A 53 30.61 4.07 8.57
CA THR A 53 29.26 4.20 8.00
C THR A 53 28.75 5.64 8.06
N LEU A 54 28.93 6.33 9.19
CA LEU A 54 28.56 7.74 9.34
C LEU A 54 29.32 8.64 8.36
N ALA A 55 30.62 8.42 8.19
CA ALA A 55 31.42 9.18 7.24
C ALA A 55 30.98 8.95 5.79
N ALA A 56 30.68 7.69 5.43
CA ALA A 56 30.18 7.32 4.10
C ALA A 56 28.82 7.96 3.80
N LEU A 57 27.89 7.94 4.76
CA LEU A 57 26.57 8.58 4.61
C LEU A 57 26.70 10.10 4.39
N LYS A 58 27.53 10.77 5.21
CA LYS A 58 27.80 12.22 5.06
C LYS A 58 28.45 12.56 3.73
N ALA A 59 29.42 11.76 3.29
CA ALA A 59 30.07 11.95 2.00
C ALA A 59 29.07 11.77 0.84
N ARG A 60 28.20 10.75 0.92
CA ARG A 60 27.14 10.50 -0.07
C ARG A 60 26.16 11.65 -0.15
N GLU A 61 25.76 12.22 0.98
CA GLU A 61 24.86 13.37 1.03
C GLU A 61 25.53 14.64 0.50
N ALA A 62 26.77 14.93 0.91
CA ALA A 62 27.52 16.08 0.42
C ALA A 62 27.82 16.03 -1.09
N ALA A 63 27.89 14.82 -1.66
CA ALA A 63 28.10 14.62 -3.09
C ALA A 63 26.84 14.85 -3.94
N ARG A 64 25.64 14.97 -3.34
CA ARG A 64 24.39 15.15 -4.08
C ARG A 64 24.28 16.58 -4.62
N PRO A 65 24.13 16.77 -5.94
CA PRO A 65 23.96 18.12 -6.49
C PRO A 65 22.61 18.76 -6.19
N LEU A 66 21.62 17.90 -5.98
CA LEU A 66 20.25 18.18 -5.61
C LEU A 66 19.77 17.13 -4.59
N PRO A 67 18.89 17.49 -3.66
CA PRO A 67 18.12 16.51 -2.90
C PRO A 67 17.37 15.54 -3.84
N ALA A 68 17.07 14.33 -3.37
CA ALA A 68 16.22 13.41 -4.11
C ALA A 68 14.77 13.93 -4.22
N TRP A 69 14.32 14.62 -3.17
CA TRP A 69 13.01 15.24 -3.12
C TRP A 69 13.02 16.54 -2.31
N LEU A 70 12.02 17.38 -2.53
CA LEU A 70 11.69 18.53 -1.69
C LEU A 70 10.17 18.61 -1.52
N VAL A 71 9.74 18.72 -0.27
CA VAL A 71 8.33 18.95 0.09
C VAL A 71 8.13 20.45 0.34
N LEU A 72 7.10 21.02 -0.26
CA LEU A 72 6.78 22.44 -0.18
C LEU A 72 5.27 22.67 -0.12
N GLU A 73 4.86 23.84 0.37
CA GLU A 73 3.45 24.23 0.39
C GLU A 73 3.00 24.68 -1.01
N ALA A 74 1.84 24.20 -1.46
CA ALA A 74 1.29 24.55 -2.76
C ALA A 74 1.08 26.06 -2.92
N GLY A 75 1.44 26.57 -4.10
CA GLY A 75 1.50 27.98 -4.43
C GLY A 75 2.83 28.66 -4.06
N SER A 76 3.75 27.97 -3.39
CA SER A 76 5.08 28.50 -3.09
C SER A 76 5.96 28.55 -4.34
N ALA A 77 6.77 29.60 -4.46
CA ALA A 77 7.82 29.75 -5.47
C ALA A 77 9.20 29.45 -4.83
N PRO A 78 9.66 28.19 -4.84
CA PRO A 78 10.88 27.82 -4.12
C PRO A 78 12.12 28.40 -4.79
N VAL A 79 13.09 28.79 -3.95
CA VAL A 79 14.44 29.19 -4.39
C VAL A 79 15.42 28.11 -3.94
N LEU A 80 15.99 27.42 -4.92
CA LEU A 80 16.93 26.31 -4.73
C LEU A 80 18.37 26.79 -4.89
N ARG A 81 19.30 26.07 -4.27
CA ARG A 81 20.74 26.28 -4.39
C ARG A 81 21.43 24.97 -4.79
N PRO A 82 21.28 24.53 -6.05
CA PRO A 82 21.96 23.32 -6.52
C PRO A 82 23.48 23.53 -6.47
N THR A 83 24.24 22.48 -6.16
CA THR A 83 25.71 22.54 -6.28
C THR A 83 26.20 22.23 -7.69
N CYS A 84 25.27 21.83 -8.58
CA CYS A 84 25.47 21.80 -10.02
C CYS A 84 24.89 23.06 -10.68
N GLY A 85 25.58 23.58 -11.69
CA GLY A 85 25.04 24.59 -12.59
C GLY A 85 24.53 23.97 -13.89
N GLY A 86 23.86 24.76 -14.73
CA GLY A 86 23.51 24.35 -16.09
C GLY A 86 22.05 24.57 -16.46
N ALA A 87 21.62 23.95 -17.55
CA ALA A 87 20.22 23.98 -17.94
C ALA A 87 19.36 23.23 -16.91
N TRP A 88 18.15 23.73 -16.68
CA TRP A 88 17.15 23.05 -15.89
C TRP A 88 15.84 22.93 -16.64
N ARG A 89 15.09 21.89 -16.31
CA ARG A 89 13.73 21.63 -16.79
C ARG A 89 12.87 21.20 -15.60
N LEU A 90 11.75 21.86 -15.43
CA LEU A 90 10.69 21.51 -14.49
C LEU A 90 9.51 20.98 -15.30
N GLU A 91 9.08 19.78 -14.99
CA GLU A 91 7.89 19.14 -15.54
C GLU A 91 6.86 19.01 -14.43
N LEU A 92 5.73 19.71 -14.59
CA LEU A 92 4.60 19.64 -13.67
C LEU A 92 3.82 18.33 -13.90
N GLU A 93 2.99 17.97 -12.94
CA GLU A 93 2.21 16.72 -12.98
C GLU A 93 1.25 16.67 -14.17
N ASP A 94 0.76 17.83 -14.60
CA ASP A 94 -0.12 17.99 -15.76
C ASP A 94 0.61 17.96 -17.12
N GLY A 95 1.93 17.78 -17.11
CA GLY A 95 2.80 17.78 -18.28
C GLY A 95 3.29 19.16 -18.73
N THR A 96 2.94 20.24 -18.01
CA THR A 96 3.46 21.59 -18.30
C THR A 96 4.96 21.64 -18.02
N CYS A 97 5.72 22.18 -18.98
CA CYS A 97 7.17 22.29 -18.88
C CYS A 97 7.63 23.74 -18.71
N HIS A 98 8.55 23.96 -17.78
CA HIS A 98 9.33 25.19 -17.64
C HIS A 98 10.81 24.88 -17.80
N GLU A 99 11.55 25.78 -18.44
CA GLU A 99 12.97 25.60 -18.68
C GLU A 99 13.74 26.88 -18.37
N GLY A 100 15.02 26.72 -18.06
CA GLY A 100 15.92 27.84 -17.88
C GLY A 100 17.34 27.40 -17.61
N ARG A 101 18.12 28.31 -17.03
CA ARG A 101 19.51 28.05 -16.66
C ARG A 101 19.76 28.43 -15.20
N ALA A 102 20.30 27.49 -14.44
CA ALA A 102 20.65 27.65 -13.05
C ALA A 102 22.07 28.22 -12.95
N LYS A 103 22.23 29.20 -12.06
CA LYS A 103 23.54 29.65 -11.55
C LYS A 103 23.67 29.12 -10.11
N ASP A 104 24.19 29.92 -9.19
CA ASP A 104 24.27 29.58 -7.75
C ASP A 104 22.88 29.47 -7.09
N THR A 105 21.87 30.08 -7.71
CA THR A 105 20.47 30.04 -7.28
C THR A 105 19.55 29.73 -8.45
N LEU A 106 18.46 29.04 -8.15
CA LEU A 106 17.41 28.65 -9.08
C LEU A 106 16.04 29.03 -8.49
N SER A 107 15.37 30.01 -9.07
CA SER A 107 14.00 30.38 -8.71
C SER A 107 13.01 29.64 -9.61
N LEU A 108 12.11 28.88 -9.01
CA LEU A 108 11.02 28.21 -9.71
C LEU A 108 9.74 29.04 -9.64
N PRO A 109 8.80 28.86 -10.60
CA PRO A 109 7.47 29.47 -10.47
C PRO A 109 6.72 28.90 -9.26
N PRO A 110 5.64 29.58 -8.81
CA PRO A 110 4.65 28.99 -7.90
C PRO A 110 4.19 27.62 -8.39
N LEU A 111 4.29 26.60 -7.54
CA LEU A 111 3.94 25.23 -7.92
C LEU A 111 2.49 24.92 -7.53
N PRO A 112 1.64 24.39 -8.44
CA PRO A 112 0.30 23.90 -8.05
C PRO A 112 0.44 22.69 -7.11
N PRO A 113 -0.63 22.23 -6.42
CA PRO A 113 -0.58 20.97 -5.72
C PRO A 113 -0.24 19.81 -6.66
N GLY A 114 0.66 18.92 -6.26
CA GLY A 114 1.01 17.75 -7.07
C GLY A 114 2.45 17.24 -6.89
N LEU A 115 2.78 16.26 -7.73
CA LEU A 115 4.12 15.68 -7.89
C LEU A 115 4.76 16.21 -9.16
N HIS A 116 5.87 16.94 -9.03
CA HIS A 116 6.58 17.53 -10.16
C HIS A 116 8.02 17.02 -10.21
N ASP A 117 8.63 17.10 -11.38
CA ASP A 117 10.01 16.69 -11.60
C ASP A 117 10.87 17.87 -12.01
N LEU A 118 11.96 18.08 -11.29
CA LEU A 118 12.99 19.04 -11.64
C LEU A 118 14.26 18.31 -12.06
N ILE A 119 14.78 18.64 -13.22
CA ILE A 119 16.08 18.20 -13.70
C ILE A 119 17.00 19.42 -13.76
N VAL A 120 18.17 19.38 -13.11
CA VAL A 120 19.21 20.42 -13.19
C VAL A 120 20.53 19.75 -13.56
N GLY A 121 21.14 20.15 -14.68
CA GLY A 121 22.43 19.58 -15.10
C GLY A 121 22.42 18.05 -15.28
N GLY A 122 21.25 17.47 -15.59
CA GLY A 122 21.05 16.02 -15.72
C GLY A 122 20.70 15.30 -14.41
N HIS A 123 20.69 15.99 -13.26
CA HIS A 123 20.27 15.42 -11.98
C HIS A 123 18.79 15.68 -11.72
N ARG A 124 18.04 14.64 -11.37
CA ARG A 124 16.59 14.71 -11.09
C ARG A 124 16.32 14.89 -9.58
N MET A 125 15.30 15.69 -9.27
CA MET A 125 14.71 15.87 -7.96
C MET A 125 13.18 15.89 -8.10
N THR A 126 12.47 15.18 -7.22
CA THR A 126 11.00 15.25 -7.14
C THR A 126 10.58 16.42 -6.24
N LEU A 127 9.67 17.26 -6.71
CA LEU A 127 9.05 18.35 -5.94
C LEU A 127 7.64 17.91 -5.56
N LEU A 128 7.39 17.74 -4.26
CA LEU A 128 6.07 17.43 -3.73
C LEU A 128 5.44 18.72 -3.19
N SER A 129 4.46 19.24 -3.93
CA SER A 129 3.74 20.46 -3.61
C SER A 129 2.42 20.10 -2.93
N ALA A 130 2.38 20.22 -1.60
CA ALA A 130 1.25 19.78 -0.79
C ALA A 130 0.37 20.97 -0.36
N PRO A 131 -0.98 20.84 -0.35
CA PRO A 131 -1.83 21.87 0.22
C PRO A 131 -1.54 22.04 1.73
N PRO A 132 -1.60 23.26 2.27
CA PRO A 132 -1.30 23.50 3.70
C PRO A 132 -2.31 22.86 4.66
N ARG A 133 -3.53 22.58 4.17
CA ARG A 133 -4.61 21.96 4.92
C ARG A 133 -5.56 21.23 3.97
N LEU A 134 -6.15 20.15 4.47
CA LEU A 134 -7.32 19.56 3.84
C LEU A 134 -8.58 20.33 4.28
N PRO A 135 -9.56 20.55 3.38
CA PRO A 135 -10.83 21.15 3.76
C PRO A 135 -11.56 20.21 4.73
N LEU A 136 -12.12 20.78 5.80
CA LEU A 136 -12.96 20.01 6.72
C LEU A 136 -14.28 19.63 6.03
N PRO A 137 -14.77 18.40 6.22
CA PRO A 137 -16.07 18.01 5.71
C PRO A 137 -17.19 18.84 6.36
N PRO A 138 -18.33 19.07 5.67
CA PRO A 138 -19.53 19.61 6.30
C PRO A 138 -19.97 18.72 7.47
N ARG A 139 -20.67 19.33 8.45
CA ARG A 139 -21.22 18.57 9.58
C ARG A 139 -22.26 17.58 9.07
N GLY A 140 -22.13 16.33 9.49
CA GLY A 140 -23.06 15.25 9.16
C GLY A 140 -22.90 14.09 10.13
N TRP A 141 -23.55 12.98 9.81
CA TRP A 141 -23.41 11.73 10.54
C TRP A 141 -23.17 10.59 9.55
N GLY A 142 -22.67 9.47 10.04
CA GLY A 142 -22.51 8.24 9.30
C GLY A 142 -22.41 7.08 10.28
N VAL A 143 -22.27 5.87 9.74
CA VAL A 143 -22.11 4.66 10.55
C VAL A 143 -20.80 3.98 10.19
N THR A 144 -20.19 3.28 11.14
CA THR A 144 -19.12 2.33 10.85
C THR A 144 -19.65 0.94 11.08
N VAL A 145 -19.56 0.08 10.06
CA VAL A 145 -20.06 -1.30 10.09
C VAL A 145 -18.93 -2.28 9.81
N PRO A 146 -18.85 -3.41 10.53
CA PRO A 146 -17.89 -4.45 10.20
C PRO A 146 -18.36 -5.20 8.94
N LEU A 147 -17.66 -5.06 7.82
CA LEU A 147 -18.02 -5.68 6.53
C LEU A 147 -18.20 -7.19 6.67
N TYR A 148 -17.29 -7.85 7.38
CA TYR A 148 -17.34 -9.29 7.60
C TYR A 148 -18.61 -9.75 8.34
N GLY A 149 -19.22 -8.88 9.14
CA GLY A 149 -20.37 -9.17 9.99
C GLY A 149 -21.69 -8.57 9.52
N LEU A 150 -21.82 -8.19 8.24
CA LEU A 150 -23.05 -7.60 7.71
C LEU A 150 -24.22 -8.59 7.56
N ARG A 151 -23.94 -9.89 7.48
CA ARG A 151 -24.97 -10.94 7.40
C ARG A 151 -25.39 -11.36 8.81
N ASP A 152 -26.70 -11.46 9.03
CA ASP A 152 -27.27 -11.93 10.30
C ASP A 152 -27.17 -13.45 10.45
N ALA A 153 -27.58 -14.00 11.61
CA ALA A 153 -27.49 -15.43 11.86
C ALA A 153 -28.40 -16.28 10.95
N GLU A 154 -29.55 -15.71 10.51
CA GLU A 154 -30.53 -16.40 9.67
C GLU A 154 -30.03 -16.58 8.23
N THR A 155 -29.33 -15.58 7.70
CA THR A 155 -28.72 -15.62 6.36
C THR A 155 -27.30 -16.15 6.37
N GLY A 156 -26.57 -15.95 7.47
CA GLY A 156 -25.25 -16.48 7.79
C GLY A 156 -24.13 -16.18 6.80
N GLY A 157 -22.91 -16.55 7.19
CA GLY A 157 -21.72 -16.44 6.35
C GLY A 157 -21.02 -15.08 6.42
N LEU A 158 -19.96 -14.96 5.60
CA LEU A 158 -19.10 -13.78 5.56
C LEU A 158 -19.72 -12.70 4.67
N GLY A 159 -19.98 -11.51 5.23
CA GLY A 159 -20.51 -10.37 4.47
C GLY A 159 -19.65 -10.01 3.26
N ASP A 160 -20.29 -9.50 2.21
CA ASP A 160 -19.63 -9.21 0.93
C ASP A 160 -19.90 -7.78 0.43
N TYR A 161 -19.30 -7.41 -0.71
CA TYR A 161 -19.47 -6.09 -1.30
C TYR A 161 -20.88 -5.81 -1.82
N ALA A 162 -21.68 -6.84 -2.14
CA ALA A 162 -23.09 -6.65 -2.49
C ALA A 162 -23.92 -6.31 -1.24
N ASP A 163 -23.65 -6.98 -0.11
CA ASP A 163 -24.26 -6.65 1.18
C ASP A 163 -23.88 -5.21 1.59
N LEU A 164 -22.61 -4.81 1.43
CA LEU A 164 -22.17 -3.43 1.68
C LEU A 164 -22.85 -2.42 0.76
N CYS A 165 -23.06 -2.77 -0.52
CA CYS A 165 -23.78 -1.92 -1.46
C CYS A 165 -25.23 -1.69 -0.99
N ALA A 166 -25.91 -2.75 -0.56
CA ALA A 166 -27.27 -2.67 -0.03
C ALA A 166 -27.35 -1.84 1.26
N VAL A 167 -26.42 -2.03 2.19
CA VAL A 167 -26.32 -1.25 3.43
C VAL A 167 -26.07 0.23 3.12
N THR A 168 -25.16 0.52 2.19
CA THR A 168 -24.82 1.88 1.77
C THR A 168 -26.03 2.60 1.18
N ALA A 169 -26.76 1.94 0.27
CA ALA A 169 -27.99 2.50 -0.30
C ALA A 169 -29.07 2.74 0.77
N GLY A 170 -29.30 1.75 1.65
CA GLY A 170 -30.31 1.81 2.69
C GLY A 170 -30.06 2.91 3.72
N ILE A 171 -28.83 3.00 4.24
CA ILE A 171 -28.47 4.00 5.25
C ILE A 171 -28.30 5.39 4.63
N GLY A 172 -27.84 5.47 3.37
CA GLY A 172 -27.82 6.72 2.60
C GLY A 172 -29.21 7.31 2.44
N ALA A 173 -30.24 6.48 2.18
CA ALA A 173 -31.63 6.92 2.10
C ALA A 173 -32.18 7.50 3.42
N LEU A 174 -31.53 7.22 4.56
CA LEU A 174 -31.84 7.82 5.87
C LEU A 174 -31.09 9.15 6.12
N GLY A 175 -30.29 9.62 5.16
CA GLY A 175 -29.56 10.88 5.22
C GLY A 175 -28.16 10.78 5.83
N ALA A 176 -27.57 9.58 5.92
CA ALA A 176 -26.18 9.43 6.31
C ALA A 176 -25.24 10.03 5.25
N GLY A 177 -24.20 10.72 5.71
CA GLY A 177 -23.14 11.27 4.86
C GLY A 177 -22.07 10.24 4.48
N PHE A 178 -21.91 9.17 5.26
CA PHE A 178 -20.94 8.11 4.99
C PHE A 178 -21.28 6.74 5.60
N VAL A 179 -20.69 5.68 5.02
CA VAL A 179 -20.56 4.35 5.63
C VAL A 179 -19.07 4.01 5.76
N GLY A 180 -18.61 3.83 6.99
CA GLY A 180 -17.29 3.37 7.35
C GLY A 180 -17.20 1.86 7.42
N ILE A 181 -16.06 1.31 7.02
CA ILE A 181 -15.78 -0.14 7.12
C ILE A 181 -14.39 -0.39 7.69
N ASN A 182 -14.18 -1.60 8.22
CA ASN A 182 -12.84 -2.11 8.52
C ASN A 182 -11.95 -2.12 7.27
N PRO A 183 -10.63 -2.26 7.42
CA PRO A 183 -9.74 -2.38 6.28
C PRO A 183 -10.14 -3.55 5.37
N ILE A 184 -10.08 -3.34 4.06
CA ILE A 184 -10.41 -4.34 3.04
C ILE A 184 -9.18 -4.72 2.22
N HIS A 185 -8.01 -4.68 2.86
CA HIS A 185 -6.72 -5.05 2.28
C HIS A 185 -6.65 -6.55 1.97
N ALA A 186 -5.91 -6.93 0.94
CA ALA A 186 -5.72 -8.33 0.55
C ALA A 186 -5.15 -9.14 1.73
N GLY A 187 -5.92 -10.12 2.20
CA GLY A 187 -5.54 -11.02 3.30
C GLY A 187 -4.82 -12.29 2.80
N PHE A 188 -4.99 -13.40 3.54
CA PHE A 188 -4.41 -14.70 3.21
C PHE A 188 -5.52 -15.74 3.00
N PRO A 189 -6.06 -15.89 1.77
CA PRO A 189 -7.14 -16.85 1.55
C PRO A 189 -6.73 -18.32 1.82
N GLY A 190 -5.43 -18.61 1.75
CA GLY A 190 -4.86 -19.92 2.12
C GLY A 190 -4.65 -20.14 3.63
N ASP A 191 -4.88 -19.13 4.47
CA ASP A 191 -4.88 -19.26 5.94
C ASP A 191 -6.19 -18.69 6.52
N PRO A 192 -7.19 -19.54 6.79
CA PRO A 192 -8.48 -19.08 7.28
C PRO A 192 -8.45 -18.60 8.73
N GLN A 193 -7.32 -18.70 9.45
CA GLN A 193 -7.14 -18.12 10.78
C GLN A 193 -6.51 -16.71 10.71
N ALA A 194 -5.87 -16.35 9.59
CA ALA A 194 -5.32 -15.03 9.34
C ALA A 194 -6.42 -14.02 8.93
N ILE A 195 -7.39 -13.82 9.82
CA ILE A 195 -8.62 -13.04 9.58
C ILE A 195 -8.50 -11.56 9.95
N SER A 196 -7.42 -11.15 10.62
CA SER A 196 -7.24 -9.77 11.08
C SER A 196 -7.09 -8.80 9.89
N PRO A 197 -7.98 -7.80 9.73
CA PRO A 197 -7.83 -6.78 8.69
C PRO A 197 -6.58 -5.90 8.83
N TYR A 198 -5.95 -5.91 10.00
CA TYR A 198 -4.81 -5.06 10.36
C TYR A 198 -3.45 -5.75 10.16
N SER A 199 -3.45 -7.02 9.74
CA SER A 199 -2.23 -7.76 9.35
C SER A 199 -2.36 -8.29 7.91
N PRO A 200 -2.62 -7.43 6.91
CA PRO A 200 -2.89 -7.88 5.54
C PRO A 200 -1.63 -8.42 4.85
N SER A 201 -1.85 -9.17 3.78
CA SER A 201 -0.80 -9.57 2.83
C SER A 201 -0.36 -8.38 1.95
N SER A 202 -1.29 -7.51 1.58
CA SER A 202 -0.97 -6.23 0.92
C SER A 202 -2.02 -5.16 1.18
N ARG A 203 -1.56 -3.95 1.48
CA ARG A 203 -2.41 -2.75 1.65
C ARG A 203 -2.78 -2.06 0.33
N ARG A 204 -2.18 -2.50 -0.78
CA ARG A 204 -2.37 -1.91 -2.13
C ARG A 204 -3.44 -2.64 -2.94
N ARG A 205 -4.02 -3.71 -2.40
CA ARG A 205 -4.90 -4.65 -3.11
C ARG A 205 -6.06 -5.02 -2.21
N PHE A 206 -7.19 -5.42 -2.81
CA PHE A 206 -8.41 -5.69 -2.08
C PHE A 206 -8.50 -7.14 -1.59
N ASN A 207 -9.20 -7.33 -0.48
CA ASN A 207 -9.58 -8.64 0.04
C ASN A 207 -10.58 -9.31 -0.89
N VAL A 208 -10.26 -10.52 -1.35
CA VAL A 208 -11.07 -11.29 -2.31
C VAL A 208 -11.99 -12.33 -1.65
N ALA A 209 -11.82 -12.59 -0.34
CA ALA A 209 -12.99 -12.84 0.51
C ALA A 209 -13.91 -11.60 0.38
N HIS A 210 -15.15 -11.48 0.82
CA HIS A 210 -16.00 -10.31 0.49
C HIS A 210 -16.32 -10.03 -1.00
N LEU A 211 -15.72 -10.67 -2.00
CA LEU A 211 -16.25 -10.59 -3.37
C LEU A 211 -17.62 -11.28 -3.43
N ALA A 212 -18.63 -10.58 -3.91
CA ALA A 212 -19.93 -11.20 -4.14
C ALA A 212 -19.80 -12.20 -5.32
N CYS A 213 -20.06 -13.48 -5.03
CA CYS A 213 -20.07 -14.54 -6.03
C CYS A 213 -21.52 -14.84 -6.46
N PRO A 214 -21.87 -14.75 -7.76
CA PRO A 214 -23.20 -15.11 -8.23
C PRO A 214 -23.56 -16.55 -7.84
N GLY A 215 -24.75 -16.75 -7.29
CA GLY A 215 -25.23 -18.07 -6.87
C GLY A 215 -24.59 -18.62 -5.60
N GLU A 216 -23.81 -17.81 -4.86
CA GLU A 216 -23.33 -18.20 -3.52
C GLU A 216 -24.52 -18.48 -2.61
N ALA A 217 -24.62 -19.72 -2.14
CA ALA A 217 -25.67 -20.13 -1.22
C ALA A 217 -25.48 -19.40 0.12
N ARG A 218 -26.52 -18.70 0.57
CA ARG A 218 -26.59 -18.17 1.93
C ARG A 218 -26.87 -19.34 2.87
N THR A 219 -25.87 -19.70 3.67
CA THR A 219 -25.98 -20.78 4.66
C THR A 219 -26.20 -20.16 6.03
N PRO A 220 -27.32 -20.46 6.71
CA PRO A 220 -27.55 -20.01 8.09
C PRO A 220 -26.32 -20.32 8.96
N GLY A 221 -25.91 -19.33 9.75
CA GLY A 221 -24.67 -19.37 10.51
C GLY A 221 -24.93 -19.27 12.01
N GLY A 222 -23.87 -19.50 12.80
CA GLY A 222 -23.88 -19.17 14.22
C GLY A 222 -23.69 -17.66 14.46
N ALA A 223 -23.58 -17.28 15.74
CA ALA A 223 -23.31 -15.89 16.13
C ALA A 223 -21.93 -15.36 15.68
N LEU A 224 -21.04 -16.25 15.22
CA LEU A 224 -19.69 -15.92 14.75
C LEU A 224 -19.53 -16.33 13.28
N VAL A 225 -18.71 -15.58 12.56
CA VAL A 225 -18.36 -15.86 11.16
C VAL A 225 -17.41 -17.07 11.10
N ASP A 226 -17.82 -18.10 10.36
CA ASP A 226 -16.95 -19.22 10.02
C ASP A 226 -16.20 -18.95 8.71
N TYR A 227 -14.99 -18.41 8.82
CA TYR A 227 -14.20 -17.92 7.69
C TYR A 227 -13.75 -19.04 6.74
N ALA A 228 -13.35 -20.20 7.27
CA ALA A 228 -12.76 -21.27 6.48
C ALA A 228 -13.69 -21.78 5.35
N PRO A 229 -14.92 -22.26 5.64
CA PRO A 229 -15.83 -22.71 4.60
C PRO A 229 -16.33 -21.55 3.72
N ALA A 230 -16.50 -20.35 4.29
CA ALA A 230 -16.95 -19.19 3.53
C ALA A 230 -15.94 -18.76 2.46
N ILE A 231 -14.66 -18.65 2.81
CA ILE A 231 -13.59 -18.29 1.85
C ILE A 231 -13.42 -19.40 0.82
N ALA A 232 -13.36 -20.67 1.25
CA ALA A 232 -13.17 -21.80 0.34
C ALA A 232 -14.31 -21.92 -0.69
N GLY A 233 -15.58 -21.85 -0.23
CA GLY A 233 -16.75 -21.91 -1.10
C GLY A 233 -16.80 -20.76 -2.10
N ARG A 234 -16.50 -19.54 -1.63
CA ARG A 234 -16.47 -18.34 -2.48
C ARG A 234 -15.37 -18.42 -3.54
N LEU A 235 -14.16 -18.82 -3.17
CA LEU A 235 -13.07 -19.00 -4.14
C LEU A 235 -13.38 -20.08 -5.17
N ALA A 236 -14.02 -21.19 -4.76
CA ALA A 236 -14.45 -22.23 -5.69
C ALA A 236 -15.48 -21.68 -6.71
N GLY A 237 -16.48 -20.93 -6.24
CA GLY A 237 -17.46 -20.27 -7.11
C GLY A 237 -16.83 -19.24 -8.05
N LEU A 238 -15.90 -18.43 -7.55
CA LEU A 238 -15.18 -17.43 -8.35
C LEU A 238 -14.28 -18.09 -9.41
N ARG A 239 -13.65 -19.23 -9.12
CA ARG A 239 -12.89 -20.00 -10.12
C ARG A 239 -13.80 -20.55 -11.22
N ALA A 240 -14.97 -21.08 -10.86
CA ALA A 240 -15.96 -21.54 -11.83
C ALA A 240 -16.49 -20.39 -12.70
N ALA A 241 -16.76 -19.23 -12.09
CA ALA A 241 -17.17 -18.03 -12.81
C ALA A 241 -16.05 -17.54 -13.76
N PHE A 242 -14.79 -17.56 -13.32
CA PHE A 242 -13.66 -17.18 -14.16
C PHE A 242 -13.50 -18.09 -15.38
N ALA A 243 -13.65 -19.40 -15.20
CA ALA A 243 -13.61 -20.36 -16.30
C ALA A 243 -14.70 -20.08 -17.36
N ALA A 244 -15.81 -19.48 -16.95
CA ALA A 244 -16.95 -19.14 -17.79
C ALA A 244 -17.03 -17.64 -18.18
N ILE A 245 -15.97 -16.84 -17.99
CA ILE A 245 -16.03 -15.40 -18.32
C ILE A 245 -16.39 -15.17 -19.79
N CYS A 246 -17.28 -14.22 -20.03
CA CYS A 246 -17.67 -13.86 -21.39
C CYS A 246 -16.56 -13.09 -22.12
N PRO A 247 -16.60 -13.02 -23.47
CA PRO A 247 -15.59 -12.31 -24.26
C PRO A 247 -15.41 -10.84 -23.87
N ASP A 248 -16.51 -10.15 -23.56
CA ASP A 248 -16.48 -8.72 -23.18
C ASP A 248 -15.77 -8.51 -21.84
N GLU A 249 -16.04 -9.37 -20.84
CA GLU A 249 -15.37 -9.30 -19.54
C GLU A 249 -13.88 -9.64 -19.67
N ARG A 250 -13.52 -10.59 -20.55
CA ARG A 250 -12.13 -10.90 -20.86
C ARG A 250 -11.41 -9.73 -21.52
N ALA A 251 -12.04 -9.02 -22.45
CA ALA A 251 -11.48 -7.83 -23.07
C ALA A 251 -11.30 -6.68 -22.06
N ALA A 252 -12.29 -6.46 -21.19
CA ALA A 252 -12.19 -5.47 -20.13
C ALA A 252 -11.07 -5.78 -19.13
N LEU A 253 -10.87 -7.06 -18.78
CA LEU A 253 -9.76 -7.50 -17.93
C LEU A 253 -8.39 -7.17 -18.54
N VAL A 254 -8.22 -7.33 -19.86
CA VAL A 254 -6.97 -6.96 -20.54
C VAL A 254 -6.71 -5.45 -20.40
N GLY A 255 -7.74 -4.62 -20.61
CA GLY A 255 -7.64 -3.17 -20.41
C GLY A 255 -7.31 -2.80 -18.96
N PHE A 256 -7.95 -3.45 -17.99
CA PHE A 256 -7.66 -3.25 -16.56
C PHE A 256 -6.22 -3.60 -16.20
N ARG A 257 -5.72 -4.76 -16.66
CA ARG A 257 -4.32 -5.16 -16.42
C ARG A 257 -3.33 -4.19 -17.05
N ALA A 258 -3.62 -3.69 -18.26
CA ALA A 258 -2.76 -2.70 -18.91
C ALA A 258 -2.73 -1.37 -18.15
N ALA A 259 -3.85 -0.94 -17.56
CA ALA A 259 -3.93 0.28 -16.76
C ALA A 259 -3.21 0.15 -15.40
N GLU A 260 -3.38 -0.99 -14.74
CA GLU A 260 -2.76 -1.27 -13.43
C GLU A 260 -1.26 -1.61 -13.52
N GLY A 261 -0.83 -2.14 -14.66
CA GLY A 261 0.58 -2.38 -14.97
C GLY A 261 1.26 -3.46 -14.11
N ALA A 262 2.58 -3.32 -13.98
CA ALA A 262 3.46 -4.31 -13.39
C ALA A 262 3.14 -4.61 -11.91
N ASP A 263 2.60 -3.62 -11.18
CA ASP A 263 2.27 -3.78 -9.77
C ASP A 263 1.12 -4.78 -9.55
N LEU A 264 0.15 -4.84 -10.49
CA LEU A 264 -0.93 -5.83 -10.40
C LEU A 264 -0.43 -7.20 -10.82
N ASP A 265 0.36 -7.28 -11.90
CA ASP A 265 0.91 -8.54 -12.37
C ASP A 265 1.83 -9.18 -11.31
N ARG A 266 2.67 -8.39 -10.63
CA ARG A 266 3.52 -8.85 -9.53
C ARG A 266 2.70 -9.35 -8.35
N PHE A 267 1.63 -8.65 -7.97
CA PHE A 267 0.73 -9.11 -6.91
C PHE A 267 0.00 -10.41 -7.31
N ALA A 268 -0.55 -10.47 -8.52
CA ALA A 268 -1.26 -11.65 -9.01
C ALA A 268 -0.33 -12.88 -9.12
N LEU A 269 0.92 -12.67 -9.51
CA LEU A 269 1.97 -13.69 -9.49
C LEU A 269 2.25 -14.20 -8.07
N HIS A 270 2.36 -13.30 -7.08
CA HIS A 270 2.46 -13.70 -5.67
C HIS A 270 1.27 -14.57 -5.25
N GLN A 271 0.04 -14.18 -5.59
CA GLN A 271 -1.14 -14.96 -5.21
C GLN A 271 -1.15 -16.34 -5.88
N ALA A 272 -0.73 -16.45 -7.15
CA ALA A 272 -0.61 -17.74 -7.84
C ALA A 272 0.47 -18.64 -7.22
N LEU A 273 1.61 -18.07 -6.78
CA LEU A 273 2.62 -18.80 -6.01
C LEU A 273 2.09 -19.21 -4.64
N SER A 274 1.28 -18.37 -4.00
CA SER A 274 0.68 -18.65 -2.70
C SER A 274 -0.32 -19.80 -2.77
N ASP A 275 -1.14 -19.87 -3.82
CA ASP A 275 -2.01 -21.03 -4.10
C ASP A 275 -1.21 -22.34 -4.21
N ARG A 276 0.05 -22.26 -4.71
CA ARG A 276 0.91 -23.42 -4.95
C ARG A 276 1.71 -23.85 -3.73
N PHE A 277 2.27 -22.90 -2.99
CA PHE A 277 3.27 -23.15 -1.95
C PHE A 277 2.80 -22.78 -0.54
N GLY A 278 1.62 -22.18 -0.41
CA GLY A 278 1.03 -21.76 0.87
C GLY A 278 1.01 -20.24 1.07
N PRO A 279 0.34 -19.78 2.15
CA PRO A 279 0.05 -18.36 2.38
C PRO A 279 1.29 -17.47 2.58
N TYR A 280 2.37 -18.01 3.14
CA TYR A 280 3.54 -17.24 3.58
C TYR A 280 4.74 -17.51 2.70
N TRP A 281 5.25 -16.45 2.03
CA TRP A 281 6.37 -16.60 1.10
C TRP A 281 7.68 -17.03 1.77
N SER A 282 7.83 -16.78 3.07
CA SER A 282 8.98 -17.21 3.86
C SER A 282 9.14 -18.73 3.88
N ASP A 283 8.05 -19.46 3.71
CA ASP A 283 8.01 -20.93 3.79
C ASP A 283 8.16 -21.58 2.41
N TRP A 284 8.08 -20.80 1.33
CA TRP A 284 8.24 -21.29 -0.04
C TRP A 284 9.66 -21.83 -0.29
N PRO A 285 9.87 -22.64 -1.33
CA PRO A 285 11.22 -23.03 -1.74
C PRO A 285 12.08 -21.79 -2.04
N ALA A 286 13.37 -21.84 -1.69
CA ALA A 286 14.26 -20.67 -1.79
C ALA A 286 14.28 -20.00 -3.17
N ALA A 287 14.13 -20.78 -4.25
CA ALA A 287 14.07 -20.29 -5.62
C ALA A 287 12.90 -19.35 -5.93
N TYR A 288 11.84 -19.33 -5.10
CA TYR A 288 10.64 -18.50 -5.28
C TYR A 288 10.53 -17.34 -4.30
N ARG A 289 11.47 -17.19 -3.36
CA ARG A 289 11.40 -16.16 -2.30
C ARG A 289 11.81 -14.76 -2.78
N ALA A 290 12.51 -14.68 -3.90
CA ALA A 290 12.88 -13.40 -4.53
C ALA A 290 12.00 -13.17 -5.77
N PRO A 291 11.32 -12.03 -5.89
CA PRO A 291 10.34 -11.78 -6.96
C PRO A 291 10.96 -11.82 -8.36
N ASP A 292 12.24 -11.43 -8.49
CA ASP A 292 12.94 -11.36 -9.77
C ASP A 292 13.78 -12.63 -10.07
N ALA A 293 13.58 -13.71 -9.31
CA ALA A 293 14.31 -14.96 -9.53
C ALA A 293 13.90 -15.65 -10.85
N PRO A 294 14.83 -16.35 -11.53
CA PRO A 294 14.52 -17.07 -12.78
C PRO A 294 13.37 -18.09 -12.64
N ALA A 295 13.27 -18.77 -11.50
CA ALA A 295 12.20 -19.73 -11.24
C ALA A 295 10.82 -19.06 -11.14
N VAL A 296 10.75 -17.84 -10.59
CA VAL A 296 9.51 -17.05 -10.54
C VAL A 296 9.08 -16.62 -11.95
N SER A 297 10.03 -16.19 -12.77
CA SER A 297 9.78 -15.86 -14.18
C SER A 297 9.31 -17.08 -15.00
N ALA A 298 9.93 -18.24 -14.80
CA ALA A 298 9.52 -19.49 -15.44
C ALA A 298 8.11 -19.91 -15.00
N PHE A 299 7.82 -19.87 -13.69
CA PHE A 299 6.48 -20.12 -13.17
C PHE A 299 5.44 -19.19 -13.81
N ALA A 300 5.77 -17.90 -13.96
CA ALA A 300 4.86 -16.94 -14.56
C ALA A 300 4.54 -17.28 -16.03
N ALA A 301 5.55 -17.70 -16.81
CA ALA A 301 5.37 -18.12 -18.19
C ALA A 301 4.56 -19.42 -18.33
N GLU A 302 4.70 -20.34 -17.37
CA GLU A 302 3.99 -21.64 -17.34
C GLU A 302 2.56 -21.54 -16.82
N ASN A 303 2.22 -20.49 -16.05
CA ASN A 303 0.93 -20.37 -15.34
C ASN A 303 0.16 -19.06 -15.63
N PRO A 304 0.00 -18.63 -16.90
CA PRO A 304 -0.64 -17.35 -17.23
C PRO A 304 -2.10 -17.28 -16.78
N ASP A 305 -2.85 -18.39 -16.85
CA ASP A 305 -4.26 -18.43 -16.45
C ASP A 305 -4.44 -18.28 -14.93
N ALA A 306 -3.51 -18.81 -14.11
CA ALA A 306 -3.54 -18.65 -12.67
C ALA A 306 -3.31 -17.19 -12.25
N ILE A 307 -2.40 -16.50 -12.94
CA ILE A 307 -2.15 -15.07 -12.74
C ILE A 307 -3.37 -14.26 -13.20
N ALA A 308 -3.90 -14.56 -14.39
CA ALA A 308 -5.07 -13.88 -14.93
C ALA A 308 -6.30 -14.01 -14.01
N PHE A 309 -6.47 -15.17 -13.36
CA PHE A 309 -7.52 -15.35 -12.34
C PHE A 309 -7.37 -14.36 -11.18
N HIS A 310 -6.18 -14.22 -10.60
CA HIS A 310 -5.96 -13.30 -9.49
C HIS A 310 -6.06 -11.82 -9.89
N SER A 311 -5.63 -11.46 -11.10
CA SER A 311 -5.90 -10.15 -11.68
C SER A 311 -7.41 -9.90 -11.85
N TRP A 312 -8.16 -10.92 -12.29
CA TRP A 312 -9.60 -10.84 -12.46
C TRP A 312 -10.33 -10.66 -11.12
N LEU A 313 -9.87 -11.27 -10.03
CA LEU A 313 -10.44 -11.01 -8.70
C LEU A 313 -10.32 -9.55 -8.29
N GLN A 314 -9.17 -8.91 -8.53
CA GLN A 314 -8.99 -7.47 -8.26
C GLN A 314 -9.85 -6.60 -9.16
N PHE A 315 -9.96 -6.95 -10.44
CA PHE A 315 -10.88 -6.29 -11.38
C PHE A 315 -12.34 -6.35 -10.89
N ARG A 316 -12.78 -7.51 -10.40
CA ARG A 316 -14.12 -7.69 -9.81
C ARG A 316 -14.32 -6.86 -8.56
N ALA A 317 -13.30 -6.77 -7.71
CA ALA A 317 -13.34 -5.96 -6.49
C ALA A 317 -13.51 -4.48 -6.82
N GLU A 318 -12.73 -3.95 -7.78
CA GLU A 318 -12.86 -2.57 -8.25
C GLU A 318 -14.25 -2.25 -8.80
N ARG A 319 -14.85 -3.19 -9.55
CA ARG A 319 -16.21 -3.01 -10.07
C ARG A 319 -17.25 -2.98 -8.97
N GLN A 320 -17.21 -3.94 -8.03
CA GLN A 320 -18.17 -3.98 -6.92
C GLN A 320 -18.01 -2.77 -5.97
N LEU A 321 -16.78 -2.32 -5.72
CA LEU A 321 -16.53 -1.06 -5.00
C LEU A 321 -17.03 0.15 -5.80
N GLY A 322 -16.92 0.12 -7.13
CA GLY A 322 -17.54 1.08 -8.04
C GLY A 322 -19.06 1.16 -7.88
N ASP A 323 -19.72 0.01 -7.78
CA ASP A 323 -21.17 -0.08 -7.58
C ASP A 323 -21.57 0.50 -6.21
N ILE A 324 -20.80 0.23 -5.15
CA ILE A 324 -21.03 0.83 -3.82
C ILE A 324 -20.84 2.35 -3.86
N ARG A 325 -19.80 2.85 -4.54
CA ARG A 325 -19.57 4.30 -4.72
C ARG A 325 -20.74 4.95 -5.49
N ALA A 326 -21.27 4.27 -6.51
CA ALA A 326 -22.44 4.74 -7.24
C ALA A 326 -23.68 4.77 -6.33
N ALA A 327 -23.94 3.71 -5.57
CA ALA A 327 -25.06 3.65 -4.63
C ALA A 327 -25.00 4.75 -3.56
N ALA A 328 -23.81 5.04 -3.01
CA ALA A 328 -23.61 6.15 -2.09
C ALA A 328 -23.97 7.51 -2.72
N ARG A 329 -23.49 7.76 -3.94
CA ARG A 329 -23.78 9.01 -4.67
C ARG A 329 -25.26 9.13 -4.98
N ASP A 330 -25.88 8.07 -5.46
CA ASP A 330 -27.30 8.05 -5.83
C ASP A 330 -28.21 8.21 -4.60
N ALA A 331 -27.75 7.78 -3.43
CA ALA A 331 -28.40 8.03 -2.14
C ALA A 331 -28.10 9.42 -1.54
N GLY A 332 -27.33 10.27 -2.23
CA GLY A 332 -27.03 11.64 -1.79
C GLY A 332 -26.00 11.75 -0.65
N MET A 333 -25.17 10.72 -0.43
CA MET A 333 -24.15 10.75 0.61
C MET A 333 -23.06 11.79 0.29
N ALA A 334 -22.74 12.65 1.27
CA ALA A 334 -21.73 13.69 1.10
C ALA A 334 -20.29 13.15 0.95
N HIS A 335 -20.00 11.99 1.53
CA HIS A 335 -18.65 11.39 1.57
C HIS A 335 -18.60 9.95 1.05
N GLY A 336 -19.74 9.24 1.06
CA GLY A 336 -19.83 7.86 0.57
C GLY A 336 -19.09 6.87 1.48
N LEU A 337 -18.11 6.13 0.94
CA LEU A 337 -17.37 5.15 1.73
C LEU A 337 -16.23 5.82 2.52
N TYR A 338 -16.17 5.52 3.81
CA TYR A 338 -15.03 5.82 4.68
C TYR A 338 -14.19 4.54 4.84
N LEU A 339 -12.98 4.55 4.29
CA LEU A 339 -12.06 3.42 4.33
C LEU A 339 -11.08 3.55 5.49
N ASP A 340 -10.68 2.39 6.01
CA ASP A 340 -9.64 2.25 7.04
C ASP A 340 -8.35 1.69 6.43
N LEU A 341 -7.21 2.33 6.71
CA LEU A 341 -5.89 1.95 6.21
C LEU A 341 -5.07 1.34 7.34
N ALA A 342 -4.71 0.06 7.20
CA ALA A 342 -3.87 -0.62 8.19
C ALA A 342 -2.47 0.02 8.24
N VAL A 343 -1.93 0.12 9.46
CA VAL A 343 -0.61 0.73 9.72
C VAL A 343 0.51 -0.01 9.00
N GLY A 344 0.42 -1.33 8.93
CA GLY A 344 1.46 -2.18 8.36
C GLY A 344 0.91 -3.35 7.55
N THR A 345 1.82 -4.18 7.10
CA THR A 345 1.56 -5.42 6.37
C THR A 345 2.19 -6.58 7.12
N HIS A 346 1.69 -7.78 6.90
CA HIS A 346 2.29 -9.00 7.45
C HIS A 346 3.72 -9.18 6.92
N PRO A 347 4.69 -9.61 7.76
CA PRO A 347 6.10 -9.73 7.37
C PRO A 347 6.33 -10.76 6.24
N ALA A 348 5.43 -11.73 6.11
CA ALA A 348 5.45 -12.77 5.07
C ALA A 348 4.34 -12.61 4.02
N GLY A 349 3.85 -11.38 3.78
CA GLY A 349 2.80 -11.07 2.81
C GLY A 349 3.30 -10.70 1.41
N ALA A 350 2.37 -10.44 0.50
CA ALA A 350 2.65 -10.05 -0.87
C ALA A 350 3.44 -8.74 -0.98
N GLU A 351 3.17 -7.77 -0.11
CA GLU A 351 3.85 -6.47 -0.13
C GLU A 351 5.34 -6.60 0.23
N THR A 352 5.67 -7.44 1.22
CA THR A 352 7.08 -7.67 1.65
C THR A 352 7.85 -8.62 0.73
N TRP A 353 7.15 -9.45 -0.05
CA TRP A 353 7.73 -10.22 -1.14
C TRP A 353 7.98 -9.38 -2.39
N ALA A 354 7.03 -8.51 -2.75
CA ALA A 354 7.09 -7.72 -3.97
C ALA A 354 8.18 -6.63 -3.92
N ASP A 355 8.32 -5.94 -2.79
CA ASP A 355 9.26 -4.83 -2.61
C ASP A 355 10.09 -5.01 -1.33
N PRO A 356 10.93 -6.05 -1.25
CA PRO A 356 11.61 -6.42 0.00
C PRO A 356 12.51 -5.30 0.56
N ASP A 357 13.05 -4.45 -0.30
CA ASP A 357 13.95 -3.35 0.05
C ASP A 357 13.25 -2.16 0.73
N LEU A 358 11.90 -2.09 0.66
CA LEU A 358 11.13 -1.05 1.34
C LEU A 358 10.89 -1.36 2.83
N PHE A 359 11.25 -2.56 3.29
CA PHE A 359 10.98 -3.01 4.65
C PHE A 359 12.27 -3.34 5.40
N ALA A 360 12.44 -2.74 6.58
CA ALA A 360 13.54 -3.08 7.49
C ALA A 360 13.28 -4.44 8.16
N ARG A 361 13.97 -5.49 7.70
CA ARG A 361 13.84 -6.84 8.28
C ARG A 361 14.61 -6.90 9.61
N GLY A 362 13.98 -7.43 10.65
CA GLY A 362 14.57 -7.53 12.00
C GLY A 362 14.14 -6.44 12.97
N ALA A 363 13.21 -5.56 12.57
CA ALA A 363 12.47 -4.67 13.45
C ALA A 363 10.96 -4.95 13.30
N THR A 364 10.21 -4.90 14.39
CA THR A 364 8.77 -5.19 14.44
C THR A 364 8.03 -4.23 15.35
#